data_AF-A0A2X3BMI5-F1
#
_entry.id   AF-A0A2X3BMI5-F1
#
_cell.length_a   1.000
_cell.length_b   1.000
_cell.length_c   1.000
_cell.angle_alpha   90.00
_cell.angle_beta   90.00
_cell.angle_gamma   90.00
#
_symmetry.space_group_name_H-M   'P 1'
#
loop_
_entity.id
_entity.type
_entity.pdbx_description
1 polymer ?
#
loop_
_entity_poly.entity_id
_entity_poly.type
_entity_poly.pdbx_seq_one_letter_code
_entity_poly.pdbx_strand_id
1 'polypeptide(L)'
;MPASFVSISVGDILEGGNPLHVIHLSSVIIIMPTTLCAAMVSTHGAAVKAAYKELKIVFIGAKINLNDTIKNIVELSSIARRDGILSLEGRVAQIEDDFFREGLGMVIDGRDAKSVKEELEIKIEQIEHYYHTAAHYWITAGESAPTFGLVGAVMGLMLALQLLDDPKRMAEGIAGAFTATVTGLCARMVFLVRGVISSKQTHMI
;
A
#
# COMPACT_ATOMS: atom_id res chain seq x y z
N MET A 1 -11.77 -4.80 -1.09
CA MET A 1 -12.38 -3.56 -0.56
C MET A 1 -13.89 -3.49 -0.74
N PRO A 2 -14.51 -3.58 -1.94
CA PRO A 2 -15.96 -3.34 -2.07
C PRO A 2 -16.83 -4.38 -1.35
N ALA A 3 -16.46 -5.66 -1.38
CA ALA A 3 -17.23 -6.73 -0.71
C ALA A 3 -17.32 -6.57 0.82
N SER A 4 -16.26 -6.05 1.46
CA SER A 4 -16.22 -5.86 2.91
C SER A 4 -17.18 -4.77 3.37
N PHE A 5 -17.24 -3.64 2.65
CA PHE A 5 -18.19 -2.57 2.93
C PHE A 5 -19.62 -3.03 2.71
N VAL A 6 -19.89 -3.76 1.61
CA VAL A 6 -21.22 -4.31 1.34
C VAL A 6 -21.69 -5.26 2.45
N SER A 7 -20.82 -6.13 2.94
CA SER A 7 -21.15 -7.05 4.04
C SER A 7 -21.58 -6.31 5.32
N ILE A 8 -20.80 -5.29 5.72
CA ILE A 8 -21.10 -4.48 6.90
C ILE A 8 -22.42 -3.71 6.71
N SER A 9 -22.63 -3.11 5.53
CA SER A 9 -23.85 -2.37 5.23
C SER A 9 -25.09 -3.27 5.22
N VAL A 10 -25.01 -4.48 4.68
CA VAL A 10 -26.12 -5.44 4.68
C VAL A 10 -26.44 -5.90 6.11
N GLY A 11 -25.41 -6.17 6.92
CA GLY A 11 -25.61 -6.51 8.34
C GLY A 11 -26.36 -5.42 9.11
N ASP A 12 -25.94 -4.16 8.96
CA ASP A 12 -26.60 -3.02 9.61
C ASP A 12 -28.06 -2.85 9.18
N ILE A 13 -28.36 -3.03 7.88
CA ILE A 13 -29.74 -2.97 7.37
C ILE A 13 -30.61 -4.08 7.95
N LEU A 14 -30.07 -5.29 8.13
CA LEU A 14 -30.83 -6.43 8.70
C LEU A 14 -31.16 -6.22 10.18
N GLU A 15 -30.32 -5.49 10.91
CA GLU A 15 -30.58 -5.07 12.30
C GLU A 15 -31.55 -3.87 12.39
N GLY A 16 -31.98 -3.33 11.25
CA GLY A 16 -32.86 -2.15 11.18
C GLY A 16 -32.12 -0.81 11.26
N GLY A 17 -30.79 -0.82 11.14
CA GLY A 17 -29.93 0.35 11.10
C GLY A 17 -29.95 1.08 9.75
N ASN A 18 -29.27 2.22 9.70
CA ASN A 18 -29.00 2.96 8.47
C ASN A 18 -27.49 3.11 8.31
N PRO A 19 -26.86 2.41 7.36
CA PRO A 19 -25.40 2.42 7.23
C PRO A 19 -24.83 3.79 6.85
N LEU A 20 -25.66 4.71 6.32
CA LEU A 20 -25.25 6.11 6.10
C LEU A 20 -25.06 6.89 7.41
N HIS A 21 -25.74 6.53 8.49
CA HIS A 21 -25.58 7.22 9.78
C HIS A 21 -24.27 6.83 10.48
N VAL A 22 -23.69 5.68 10.13
CA VAL A 22 -22.45 5.18 10.74
C VAL A 22 -21.22 5.93 10.21
N ILE A 23 -21.31 6.55 9.04
CA ILE A 23 -20.25 7.35 8.43
C ILE A 23 -20.54 8.84 8.69
N HIS A 24 -20.19 9.33 9.87
CA HIS A 24 -20.19 10.76 10.11
C HIS A 24 -18.96 11.43 9.49
N LEU A 25 -19.20 12.51 8.75
CA LEU A 25 -18.13 13.31 8.14
C LEU A 25 -17.14 13.85 9.19
N SER A 26 -17.63 14.21 10.38
CA SER A 26 -16.80 14.66 11.51
C SER A 26 -15.81 13.59 11.97
N SER A 27 -16.27 12.35 12.15
CA SER A 27 -15.44 11.21 12.56
C SER A 27 -14.33 10.92 11.56
N VAL A 28 -14.64 10.98 10.25
CA VAL A 28 -13.66 10.79 9.18
C VAL A 28 -12.61 11.90 9.16
N ILE A 29 -13.03 13.17 9.31
CA ILE A 29 -12.13 14.33 9.34
C ILE A 29 -11.19 14.30 10.56
N ILE A 30 -11.63 13.74 11.68
CA ILE A 30 -10.76 13.61 12.85
C ILE A 30 -9.78 12.45 12.65
N ILE A 31 -10.29 11.26 12.28
CA ILE A 31 -9.49 10.03 12.32
C ILE A 31 -8.52 9.92 11.15
N MET A 32 -8.94 10.24 9.92
CA MET A 32 -8.07 10.05 8.75
C MET A 32 -6.80 10.91 8.81
N PRO A 33 -6.86 12.24 9.04
CA PRO A 33 -5.67 13.08 9.10
C PRO A 33 -4.80 12.78 10.32
N THR A 34 -5.40 12.52 11.49
CA THR A 34 -4.62 12.21 12.70
C THR A 34 -3.82 10.93 12.54
N THR A 35 -4.44 9.89 11.96
CA THR A 35 -3.79 8.63 11.65
C THR A 35 -2.62 8.82 10.66
N LEU A 36 -2.85 9.57 9.59
CA LEU A 36 -1.80 9.85 8.58
C LEU A 36 -0.64 10.64 9.18
N CYS A 37 -0.92 11.66 9.99
CA CYS A 37 0.09 12.46 10.67
C CYS A 37 0.87 11.63 11.69
N ALA A 38 0.19 10.77 12.47
CA ALA A 38 0.86 9.87 13.40
C ALA A 38 1.83 8.93 12.67
N ALA A 39 1.40 8.35 11.55
CA ALA A 39 2.27 7.52 10.72
C ALA A 39 3.46 8.30 10.15
N MET A 40 3.29 9.58 9.79
CA MET A 40 4.39 10.44 9.33
C MET A 40 5.42 10.68 10.44
N VAL A 41 4.98 10.86 11.68
CA VAL A 41 5.87 11.04 12.84
C VAL A 41 6.60 9.73 13.18
N SER A 42 5.93 8.59 13.02
CA SER A 42 6.50 7.27 13.32
C SER A 42 7.40 6.70 12.22
N THR A 43 7.49 7.33 11.05
CA THR A 43 8.28 6.81 9.92
C THR A 43 9.26 7.84 9.36
N HIS A 44 10.31 7.36 8.69
CA HIS A 44 11.29 8.23 8.08
C HIS A 44 10.68 9.01 6.90
N GLY A 45 11.10 10.26 6.68
CA GLY A 45 10.52 11.12 5.64
C GLY A 45 10.60 10.53 4.22
N ALA A 46 11.66 9.75 3.92
CA ALA A 46 11.76 9.04 2.64
C ALA A 46 10.68 7.96 2.47
N ALA A 47 10.29 7.28 3.57
CA ALA A 47 9.23 6.28 3.57
C ALA A 47 7.88 6.92 3.21
N VAL A 48 7.57 8.09 3.79
CA VAL A 48 6.36 8.85 3.48
C VAL A 48 6.31 9.19 1.99
N LYS A 49 7.38 9.78 1.44
CA LYS A 49 7.42 10.16 0.02
C LYS A 49 7.26 8.94 -0.89
N ALA A 50 7.94 7.84 -0.60
CA ALA A 50 7.82 6.58 -1.35
C ALA A 50 6.39 6.02 -1.29
N ALA A 51 5.78 6.00 -0.10
CA ALA A 51 4.44 5.49 0.13
C ALA A 51 3.36 6.19 -0.71
N TYR A 52 3.42 7.53 -0.82
CA TYR A 52 2.49 8.29 -1.67
C TYR A 52 2.77 8.13 -3.16
N LYS A 53 4.05 8.04 -3.56
CA LYS A 53 4.43 7.85 -4.98
C LYS A 53 3.94 6.50 -5.50
N GLU A 54 4.17 5.44 -4.73
CA GLU A 54 3.87 4.06 -5.13
C GLU A 54 2.42 3.64 -4.85
N LEU A 55 1.60 4.53 -4.27
CA LEU A 55 0.17 4.29 -4.05
C LEU A 55 -0.58 3.92 -5.34
N LYS A 56 -0.13 4.42 -6.50
CA LYS A 56 -0.73 4.11 -7.81
C LYS A 56 -0.64 2.62 -8.17
N ILE A 57 0.42 1.93 -7.73
CA ILE A 57 0.62 0.50 -7.99
C ILE A 57 -0.49 -0.34 -7.34
N VAL A 58 -1.04 0.15 -6.23
CA VAL A 58 -2.13 -0.52 -5.49
C VAL A 58 -3.41 -0.59 -6.32
N PHE A 59 -3.72 0.49 -7.06
CA PHE A 59 -4.96 0.60 -7.84
C PHE A 59 -4.80 0.09 -9.28
N ILE A 60 -3.68 0.40 -9.93
CA ILE A 60 -3.44 0.06 -11.34
C ILE A 60 -2.92 -1.38 -11.48
N GLY A 61 -2.19 -1.83 -10.46
CA GLY A 61 -1.47 -3.08 -10.47
C GLY A 61 -0.17 -3.05 -11.27
N ALA A 62 0.86 -3.74 -10.77
CA ALA A 62 2.05 -4.10 -11.55
C ALA A 62 1.63 -4.96 -12.75
N LYS A 63 1.88 -4.46 -13.96
CA LYS A 63 1.71 -5.20 -15.22
C LYS A 63 3.01 -5.93 -15.52
N ILE A 64 3.13 -7.18 -15.09
CA ILE A 64 4.30 -8.01 -15.39
C ILE A 64 3.81 -9.32 -15.99
N ASN A 65 4.30 -9.62 -17.19
CA ASN A 65 4.01 -10.87 -17.87
C ASN A 65 5.26 -11.75 -17.88
N LEU A 66 5.37 -12.61 -16.87
CA LEU A 66 6.49 -13.52 -16.69
C LEU A 66 6.72 -14.40 -17.94
N ASN A 67 5.65 -14.79 -18.64
CA ASN A 67 5.77 -15.61 -19.85
C ASN A 67 6.46 -14.85 -20.98
N ASP A 68 6.20 -13.55 -21.13
CA ASP A 68 6.84 -12.74 -22.16
C ASP A 68 8.30 -12.47 -21.77
N THR A 69 8.59 -12.25 -20.49
CA THR A 69 9.97 -12.13 -19.98
C THR A 69 10.78 -13.39 -20.26
N ILE A 70 10.24 -14.58 -20.00
CA ILE A 70 10.91 -15.86 -20.30
C ILE A 70 11.20 -15.99 -21.80
N LYS A 71 10.22 -15.70 -22.66
CA LYS A 71 10.41 -15.74 -24.12
C LYS A 71 11.52 -14.80 -24.56
N ASN A 72 11.54 -13.58 -24.04
CA ASN A 72 12.57 -12.58 -24.36
C ASN A 72 13.96 -13.07 -23.95
N ILE A 73 14.12 -13.64 -22.75
CA ILE A 73 15.40 -14.21 -22.28
C ILE A 73 15.85 -15.36 -23.18
N VAL A 74 14.94 -16.26 -23.57
CA VAL A 74 15.24 -17.39 -24.47
C VAL A 74 15.64 -16.90 -25.87
N GLU A 75 14.97 -15.89 -26.42
CA GLU A 75 15.33 -15.29 -27.71
C GLU A 75 16.73 -14.67 -27.65
N LEU A 76 17.01 -13.84 -26.63
CA LEU A 76 18.30 -13.17 -26.46
C LEU A 76 19.44 -14.18 -26.28
N SER A 77 19.23 -15.23 -25.49
CA SER A 77 20.23 -16.31 -25.31
C SER A 77 20.50 -17.08 -26.61
N SER A 78 19.48 -17.29 -27.45
CA SER A 78 19.62 -17.95 -28.76
C SER A 78 20.44 -17.09 -29.72
N ILE A 79 20.20 -15.78 -29.74
CA ILE A 79 20.97 -14.81 -30.54
C ILE A 79 22.42 -14.77 -30.06
N ALA A 80 22.65 -14.62 -28.75
CA ALA A 80 24.00 -14.59 -28.18
C ALA A 80 24.84 -15.82 -28.53
N ARG A 81 24.21 -17.00 -28.61
CA ARG A 81 24.87 -18.26 -28.97
C ARG A 81 25.21 -18.36 -30.46
N ARG A 82 24.41 -17.77 -31.35
CA ARG A 82 24.61 -17.82 -32.81
C ARG A 82 25.54 -16.72 -33.30
N ASP A 83 25.31 -15.50 -32.84
CA ASP A 83 25.91 -14.28 -33.38
C ASP A 83 26.93 -13.64 -32.43
N GLY A 84 27.10 -14.20 -31.23
CA GLY A 84 27.99 -13.70 -30.18
C GLY A 84 27.35 -12.63 -29.29
N ILE A 85 27.96 -12.36 -28.13
CA ILE A 85 27.34 -11.51 -27.10
C ILE A 85 27.22 -10.03 -27.47
N LEU A 86 28.18 -9.52 -28.26
CA LEU A 86 28.21 -8.14 -28.76
C LEU A 86 27.03 -7.83 -29.69
N SER A 87 26.44 -8.86 -30.33
CA SER A 87 25.26 -8.69 -31.17
C SER A 87 24.03 -8.19 -30.38
N LEU A 88 24.05 -8.30 -29.05
CA LEU A 88 22.96 -7.88 -28.18
C LEU A 88 22.94 -6.36 -27.91
N GLU A 89 24.03 -5.61 -28.14
CA GLU A 89 24.11 -4.17 -27.85
C GLU A 89 22.95 -3.37 -28.45
N GLY A 90 22.63 -3.62 -29.72
CA GLY A 90 21.54 -2.94 -30.43
C GLY A 90 20.14 -3.26 -29.88
N ARG A 91 19.99 -4.39 -29.19
CA ARG A 91 18.71 -4.83 -28.59
C ARG A 91 18.57 -4.37 -27.14
N VAL A 92 19.67 -4.25 -26.40
CA VAL A 92 19.68 -3.77 -25.00
C VAL A 92 19.05 -2.39 -24.88
N ALA A 93 19.31 -1.50 -25.83
CA ALA A 93 18.74 -0.16 -25.87
C ALA A 93 17.21 -0.14 -26.04
N GLN A 94 16.61 -1.23 -26.54
CA GLN A 94 15.17 -1.36 -26.76
C GLN A 94 14.43 -2.00 -25.59
N ILE A 95 15.15 -2.49 -24.57
CA ILE A 95 14.57 -3.06 -23.36
C ILE A 95 14.04 -1.93 -22.49
N GLU A 96 12.74 -1.97 -22.19
CA GLU A 96 12.06 -1.00 -21.32
C GLU A 96 12.40 -1.20 -19.83
N ASP A 97 12.64 -2.45 -19.43
CA ASP A 97 12.95 -2.80 -18.04
C ASP A 97 14.41 -2.45 -17.68
N ASP A 98 14.56 -1.48 -16.78
CA ASP A 98 15.87 -0.99 -16.35
C ASP A 98 16.73 -2.06 -15.68
N PHE A 99 16.10 -2.99 -14.94
CA PHE A 99 16.80 -4.06 -14.25
C PHE A 99 17.44 -5.04 -15.25
N PHE A 100 16.66 -5.49 -16.22
CA PHE A 100 17.12 -6.41 -17.27
C PHE A 100 18.14 -5.75 -18.20
N ARG A 101 17.94 -4.48 -18.54
CA ARG A 101 18.86 -3.70 -19.37
C ARG A 101 20.24 -3.57 -18.72
N GLU A 102 20.29 -3.23 -17.44
CA GLU A 102 21.55 -3.08 -16.70
C GLU A 102 22.28 -4.41 -16.53
N GLY A 103 21.54 -5.48 -16.19
CA GLY A 103 22.09 -6.83 -16.12
C GLY A 103 22.73 -7.28 -17.44
N LEU A 104 22.04 -7.06 -18.56
CA LEU A 104 22.57 -7.42 -19.87
C LEU A 104 23.74 -6.54 -20.31
N GLY A 105 23.72 -5.25 -19.96
CA GLY A 105 24.84 -4.33 -20.19
C GLY A 105 26.12 -4.80 -19.51
N MET A 106 26.05 -5.18 -18.22
CA MET A 106 27.21 -5.71 -17.50
C MET A 106 27.78 -6.99 -18.13
N VAL A 107 26.92 -7.85 -18.69
CA VAL A 107 27.36 -9.06 -19.38
C VAL A 107 28.07 -8.72 -20.70
N ILE A 108 27.58 -7.72 -21.44
CA ILE A 108 28.20 -7.24 -22.70
C ILE A 108 29.56 -6.59 -22.41
N ASP A 109 29.67 -5.85 -21.31
CA ASP A 109 30.93 -5.26 -20.83
C ASP A 109 31.98 -6.31 -20.40
N GLY A 110 31.63 -7.61 -20.45
CA GLY A 110 32.53 -8.72 -20.17
C GLY A 110 32.78 -8.95 -18.68
N ARG A 111 31.90 -8.45 -17.80
CA ARG A 111 31.97 -8.73 -16.36
C ARG A 111 31.69 -10.21 -16.10
N ASP A 112 32.34 -10.77 -15.09
CA ASP A 112 32.16 -12.18 -14.76
C ASP A 112 30.76 -12.46 -14.22
N ALA A 113 30.25 -13.66 -14.47
CA ALA A 113 28.89 -14.04 -14.09
C ALA A 113 28.64 -13.97 -12.58
N LYS A 114 29.68 -14.12 -11.75
CA LYS A 114 29.54 -14.07 -10.29
C LYS A 114 29.33 -12.63 -9.82
N SER A 115 30.14 -11.68 -10.30
CA SER A 115 29.98 -10.26 -10.00
C SER A 115 28.67 -9.69 -10.54
N VAL A 116 28.26 -10.06 -11.77
CA VAL A 116 26.94 -9.67 -12.30
C VAL A 116 25.82 -10.14 -11.38
N LYS A 117 25.87 -11.39 -10.94
CA LYS A 117 24.88 -11.95 -10.02
C LYS A 117 24.86 -11.21 -8.68
N GLU A 118 26.02 -11.00 -8.06
CA GLU A 118 26.14 -10.28 -6.78
C GLU A 118 25.56 -8.86 -6.87
N GLU A 119 25.84 -8.13 -7.96
CA GLU A 119 25.33 -6.77 -8.15
C GLU A 119 23.81 -6.74 -8.37
N LEU A 120 23.27 -7.67 -9.17
CA LEU A 120 21.83 -7.80 -9.36
C LEU A 120 21.12 -8.22 -8.07
N GLU A 121 21.70 -9.10 -7.25
CA GLU A 121 21.15 -9.49 -5.94
C GLU A 121 21.07 -8.29 -4.98
N ILE A 122 22.11 -7.47 -4.92
CA ILE A 122 22.11 -6.22 -4.13
C ILE A 122 20.99 -5.28 -4.62
N LYS A 123 20.83 -5.16 -5.93
CA LYS A 123 19.78 -4.30 -6.52
C LYS A 123 18.38 -4.81 -6.19
N ILE A 124 18.16 -6.13 -6.23
CA ILE A 124 16.91 -6.75 -5.79
C ILE A 124 16.64 -6.42 -4.32
N GLU A 125 17.63 -6.58 -3.45
CA GLU A 125 17.50 -6.28 -2.02
C GLU A 125 17.16 -4.80 -1.77
N GLN A 126 17.76 -3.88 -2.53
CA GLN A 126 17.44 -2.45 -2.46
C GLN A 126 16.01 -2.13 -2.89
N ILE A 127 15.54 -2.76 -3.98
CA ILE A 127 14.16 -2.62 -4.47
C ILE A 127 13.17 -3.17 -3.44
N GLU A 128 13.45 -4.35 -2.88
CA GLU A 128 12.68 -4.96 -1.81
C GLU A 128 12.61 -4.05 -0.58
N HIS A 129 13.76 -3.56 -0.12
CA HIS A 129 13.83 -2.65 1.02
C HIS A 129 13.05 -1.35 0.76
N TYR A 130 13.10 -0.82 -0.47
CA TYR A 130 12.33 0.36 -0.88
C TYR A 130 10.83 0.14 -0.76
N TYR A 131 10.30 -0.94 -1.35
CA TYR A 131 8.86 -1.24 -1.29
C TYR A 131 8.39 -1.64 0.10
N HIS A 132 9.23 -2.36 0.86
CA HIS A 132 8.97 -2.69 2.25
C HIS A 132 8.84 -1.41 3.09
N THR A 133 9.76 -0.47 2.91
CA THR A 133 9.74 0.83 3.61
C THR A 133 8.53 1.67 3.20
N ALA A 134 8.17 1.69 1.91
CA ALA A 134 6.97 2.37 1.41
C ALA A 134 5.67 1.76 1.98
N ALA A 135 5.60 0.43 2.09
CA ALA A 135 4.47 -0.27 2.67
C ALA A 135 4.37 -0.04 4.18
N HIS A 136 5.51 0.06 4.88
CA HIS A 136 5.57 0.27 6.33
C HIS A 136 4.79 1.51 6.78
N TYR A 137 4.85 2.62 6.03
CA TYR A 137 4.04 3.81 6.32
C TYR A 137 2.53 3.51 6.42
N TRP A 138 1.99 2.80 5.42
CA TRP A 138 0.57 2.44 5.39
C TRP A 138 0.20 1.43 6.47
N ILE A 139 1.12 0.52 6.82
CA ILE A 139 0.94 -0.43 7.92
C ILE A 139 0.78 0.33 9.24
N THR A 140 1.72 1.24 9.53
CA THR A 140 1.70 2.07 10.75
C THR A 140 0.45 2.96 10.81
N ALA A 141 0.04 3.55 9.68
CA ALA A 141 -1.22 4.28 9.58
C ALA A 141 -2.40 3.37 9.92
N GLY A 142 -2.50 2.21 9.28
CA GLY A 142 -3.58 1.28 9.60
C GLY A 142 -3.60 0.86 11.06
N GLU A 143 -2.44 0.56 11.68
CA GLU A 143 -2.35 0.08 13.07
C GLU A 143 -2.77 1.14 14.09
N SER A 144 -2.52 2.41 13.77
CA SER A 144 -2.91 3.55 14.62
C SER A 144 -4.36 4.01 14.39
N ALA A 145 -4.99 3.68 13.27
CA ALA A 145 -6.36 4.14 12.99
C ALA A 145 -7.41 3.72 14.06
N PRO A 146 -7.44 2.47 14.55
CA PRO A 146 -8.37 2.05 15.60
C PRO A 146 -8.13 2.76 16.94
N THR A 147 -6.88 3.07 17.28
CA THR A 147 -6.56 3.74 18.55
C THR A 147 -7.04 5.19 18.53
N PHE A 148 -6.90 5.89 17.40
CA PHE A 148 -7.51 7.22 17.23
C PHE A 148 -9.05 7.17 17.17
N GLY A 149 -9.64 6.09 16.66
CA GLY A 149 -11.08 5.84 16.78
C GLY A 149 -11.55 5.78 18.24
N LEU A 150 -10.81 5.09 19.11
CA LEU A 150 -11.09 5.05 20.55
C LEU A 150 -10.94 6.44 21.20
N VAL A 151 -9.91 7.20 20.84
CA VAL A 151 -9.74 8.58 21.33
C VAL A 151 -10.94 9.45 20.92
N GLY A 152 -11.37 9.35 19.67
CA GLY A 152 -12.56 10.05 19.18
C GLY A 152 -13.84 9.66 19.93
N ALA A 153 -14.00 8.38 20.27
CA ALA A 153 -15.13 7.91 21.07
C ALA A 153 -15.12 8.49 22.48
N VAL A 154 -13.96 8.54 23.14
CA VAL A 154 -13.82 9.18 24.46
C VAL A 154 -14.19 10.66 24.39
N MET A 155 -13.72 11.39 23.38
CA MET A 155 -14.07 12.79 23.18
C MET A 155 -15.58 12.98 22.94
N GLY A 156 -16.22 12.11 22.14
CA GLY A 156 -17.66 12.15 21.88
C GLY A 156 -18.49 11.88 23.15
N LEU A 157 -18.07 10.92 23.97
CA LEU A 157 -18.73 10.62 25.25
C LEU A 157 -18.55 11.77 26.25
N MET A 158 -17.37 12.40 26.32
CA MET A 158 -17.15 13.57 27.17
C MET A 158 -18.12 14.71 26.83
N LEU A 159 -18.37 14.96 25.53
CA LEU A 159 -19.33 15.96 25.09
C LEU A 159 -20.78 15.56 25.39
N ALA A 160 -21.13 14.28 25.21
CA ALA A 160 -22.47 13.79 25.51
C ALA A 160 -22.81 13.95 27.00
N LEU A 161 -21.85 13.67 27.89
CA LEU A 161 -22.03 13.84 29.33
C LEU A 161 -22.15 15.31 29.77
N GLN A 162 -21.82 16.29 28.92
CA GLN A 162 -22.11 17.69 29.21
C GLN A 162 -23.56 18.07 28.91
N LEU A 163 -24.31 17.22 28.19
CA LEU A 163 -25.68 17.45 27.73
C LEU A 163 -26.71 16.65 28.56
N LEU A 164 -26.40 16.38 29.84
CA LEU A 164 -27.22 15.56 30.75
C LEU A 164 -28.67 16.04 30.88
N ASP A 165 -28.90 17.34 30.74
CA ASP A 165 -30.22 17.96 30.86
C ASP A 165 -31.13 17.72 29.64
N ASP A 166 -30.56 17.25 28.51
CA ASP A 166 -31.30 16.93 27.29
C ASP A 166 -30.98 15.49 26.84
N PRO A 167 -31.81 14.51 27.22
CA PRO A 167 -31.61 13.11 26.89
C PRO A 167 -31.46 12.84 25.38
N LYS A 168 -32.11 13.64 24.53
CA LYS A 168 -32.05 13.45 23.08
C LYS A 168 -30.69 13.86 22.54
N ARG A 169 -30.18 15.04 22.93
CA ARG A 169 -28.85 15.51 22.52
C ARG A 169 -27.72 14.67 23.12
N MET A 170 -27.91 14.17 24.33
CA MET A 170 -26.99 13.19 24.92
C MET A 170 -26.92 11.91 24.09
N ALA A 171 -28.06 11.35 23.68
CA ALA A 171 -28.10 10.16 22.83
C ALA A 171 -27.42 10.39 21.47
N GLU A 172 -27.61 11.55 20.84
CA GLU A 172 -26.93 11.94 19.60
C GLU A 172 -25.40 11.99 19.79
N GLY A 173 -24.92 12.55 20.91
CA GLY A 173 -23.49 12.60 21.23
C GLY A 173 -22.88 11.20 21.45
N ILE A 174 -23.59 10.31 22.13
CA ILE A 174 -23.17 8.91 22.34
C ILE A 174 -23.11 8.17 21.00
N ALA A 175 -24.12 8.35 20.14
CA ALA A 175 -24.11 7.76 18.80
C ALA A 175 -22.89 8.23 18.00
N GLY A 176 -22.60 9.54 18.03
CA GLY A 176 -21.39 10.11 17.43
C GLY A 176 -20.10 9.45 17.93
N ALA A 177 -19.98 9.20 19.25
CA ALA A 177 -18.84 8.49 19.82
C ALA A 177 -18.67 7.07 19.26
N PHE A 178 -19.75 6.30 19.14
CA PHE A 178 -19.69 4.96 18.57
C PHE A 178 -19.31 4.97 17.10
N THR A 179 -19.78 5.95 16.33
CA THR A 179 -19.39 6.08 14.92
C THR A 179 -17.90 6.37 14.74
N ALA A 180 -17.26 7.07 15.69
CA ALA A 180 -15.82 7.30 15.67
C ALA A 180 -15.06 5.97 15.82
N THR A 181 -15.50 5.08 16.72
CA THR A 181 -14.92 3.74 16.85
C THR A 181 -15.08 2.92 15.58
N VAL A 182 -16.28 2.89 15.00
CA VAL A 182 -16.54 2.16 13.75
C VAL A 182 -15.68 2.73 12.62
N THR A 183 -15.60 4.05 12.50
CA THR A 183 -14.79 4.73 11.48
C THR A 183 -13.31 4.39 11.63
N GLY A 184 -12.76 4.33 12.85
CA GLY A 184 -11.36 3.92 13.10
C GLY A 184 -11.07 2.48 12.70
N LEU A 185 -12.00 1.56 12.99
CA LEU A 185 -11.92 0.17 12.57
C LEU A 185 -12.03 0.00 11.05
N CYS A 186 -12.94 0.75 10.41
CA CYS A 186 -13.06 0.78 8.95
C CYS A 186 -11.81 1.40 8.30
N ALA A 187 -11.23 2.45 8.89
CA ALA A 187 -10.02 3.10 8.41
C ALA A 187 -8.83 2.12 8.39
N ARG A 188 -8.71 1.22 9.38
CA ARG A 188 -7.71 0.13 9.33
C ARG A 188 -7.83 -0.66 8.03
N MET A 189 -9.04 -1.02 7.61
CA MET A 189 -9.27 -1.83 6.39
C MET A 189 -8.90 -1.06 5.11
N VAL A 190 -9.11 0.25 5.11
CA VAL A 190 -8.71 1.13 4.01
C VAL A 190 -7.19 1.24 3.93
N PHE A 191 -6.51 1.40 5.08
CA PHE A 191 -5.05 1.53 5.16
C PHE A 191 -4.30 0.20 5.11
N LEU A 192 -4.98 -0.95 5.13
CA LEU A 192 -4.38 -2.29 5.01
C LEU A 192 -3.96 -2.57 3.55
N VAL A 193 -3.12 -1.69 3.02
CA VAL A 193 -2.53 -1.70 1.69
C VAL A 193 -1.37 -2.72 1.59
N ARG A 194 -0.90 -3.23 2.75
CA ARG A 194 0.20 -4.20 2.89
C ARG A 194 0.14 -5.36 1.89
N GLY A 195 -1.04 -5.95 1.69
CA GLY A 195 -1.19 -7.09 0.78
C GLY A 195 -0.86 -6.77 -0.67
N VAL A 196 -1.12 -5.54 -1.14
CA VAL A 196 -0.98 -5.19 -2.56
C VAL A 196 0.42 -4.70 -2.89
N ILE A 197 1.08 -3.94 -2.01
CA ILE A 197 2.46 -3.49 -2.23
C ILE A 197 3.44 -4.66 -2.03
N SER A 198 3.22 -5.49 -1.00
CA SER A 198 4.11 -6.62 -0.71
C SER A 198 3.89 -7.83 -1.64
N SER A 199 2.64 -8.17 -2.06
CA SER A 199 2.47 -9.30 -3.00
C SER A 199 2.90 -8.98 -4.42
N LYS A 200 2.95 -7.69 -4.81
CA LYS A 200 3.43 -7.27 -6.12
C LYS A 200 4.95 -7.18 -6.20
N GLN A 201 5.62 -7.18 -5.06
CA GLN A 201 7.07 -7.35 -4.95
C GLN A 201 7.52 -8.70 -5.53
N THR A 202 6.80 -9.80 -5.27
CA THR A 202 7.11 -11.13 -5.83
C THR A 202 6.95 -11.22 -7.35
N HIS A 203 6.24 -10.27 -7.96
CA HIS A 203 6.06 -10.24 -9.41
C HIS A 203 6.97 -9.22 -10.11
N MET A 204 7.59 -8.30 -9.36
CA MET A 204 8.54 -7.29 -9.87
C MET A 204 9.99 -7.77 -9.92
N ILE A 205 10.27 -8.94 -9.35
CA ILE A 205 11.59 -9.57 -9.30
C ILE A 205 11.58 -10.81 -10.20
#